data_AF-A0A9D7GFL5-F1
#
_entry.id   AF-A0A9D7GFL5-F1
#
_cell.length_a   1.000
_cell.length_b   1.000
_cell.length_c   1.000
_cell.angle_alpha   90.00
_cell.angle_beta   90.00
_cell.angle_gamma   90.00
#
_symmetry.space_group_name_H-M   'P 1'
#
loop_
_entity.id
_entity.type
_entity.pdbx_description
1 polymer ?
#
loop_
_entity_poly.entity_id
_entity_poly.type
_entity_poly.pdbx_seq_one_letter_code
_entity_poly.pdbx_strand_id
1 'polypeptide(L)'
;MKIFFLFIPLFLVHNVHSQGPVLCFSDLISGPKTGNSDHSQENQTAGRDGSIVTIWGANLGNHQNNNEVFVGNQKARVYYWGNATFPADLYKVHKLQKIAFQIPETVDTGNTEISVIVNGIKSNSLPFRVREGKIYFVDKMGDDVAGDGSWDKPWKTLDNADYTGALEKIKPGDLLYVKDGFVHTELVGDRSCFDIGNPGTRELPKAIIAYPQANVQIGDTSTLKTFSLWVSGYGPSTNWVISGLKLTAKTEAVSMYHNFRVVGNYITAPNGNGPTGAVAGQGNDLYLLGNELTEIGNLNTSKLYHPIYIQSAEACSGPRLPLEKNRVIAFNYLHDNLSYDGINLYRECGSSAYMTDHKVFNNAIINQTGCGIRCGDYVVGENHIYNNLLVNCGLGPDPINGYAMHVPMHIHAGWDDTISLIHCYNNTIVGGDFGMDRNGLLQWLV
;
A
#
# COMPACT_ATOMS: atom_id res chain seq x y z
N MET A 1 -61.10 -7.19 42.04
CA MET A 1 -59.87 -6.35 42.05
C MET A 1 -58.98 -6.83 40.92
N LYS A 2 -58.99 -6.17 39.76
CA LYS A 2 -58.20 -6.56 38.58
C LYS A 2 -56.96 -5.67 38.53
N ILE A 3 -55.79 -6.27 38.75
CA ILE A 3 -54.48 -5.62 38.65
C ILE A 3 -54.13 -5.51 37.17
N PHE A 4 -54.08 -4.29 36.64
CA PHE A 4 -53.52 -4.02 35.32
C PHE A 4 -51.99 -3.94 35.45
N PHE A 5 -51.29 -4.92 34.87
CA PHE A 5 -49.85 -4.82 34.65
C PHE A 5 -49.60 -3.86 33.49
N LEU A 6 -49.05 -2.69 33.82
CA LEU A 6 -48.54 -1.73 32.84
C LEU A 6 -47.21 -2.26 32.30
N PHE A 7 -47.22 -2.83 31.10
CA PHE A 7 -46.01 -3.18 30.36
C PHE A 7 -45.41 -1.88 29.80
N ILE A 8 -44.38 -1.35 30.45
CA ILE A 8 -43.55 -0.29 29.89
C ILE A 8 -42.51 -0.98 29.01
N PRO A 9 -42.52 -0.81 27.67
CA PRO A 9 -41.42 -1.28 26.85
C PRO A 9 -40.20 -0.41 27.18
N LEU A 10 -39.25 -1.01 27.90
CA LEU A 10 -37.94 -0.44 28.12
C LEU A 10 -37.21 -0.43 26.77
N PHE A 11 -37.38 0.62 25.98
CA PHE A 11 -36.51 0.87 24.84
C PHE A 11 -35.11 1.12 25.39
N LEU A 12 -34.26 0.09 25.33
CA LEU A 12 -32.82 0.25 25.39
C LEU A 12 -32.42 1.11 24.19
N VAL A 13 -32.37 2.43 24.39
CA VAL A 13 -31.63 3.32 23.51
C VAL A 13 -30.18 2.88 23.65
N HIS A 14 -29.73 1.99 22.76
CA HIS A 14 -28.31 1.86 22.51
C HIS A 14 -27.89 3.23 21.99
N ASN A 15 -27.29 4.03 22.88
CA ASN A 15 -26.44 5.11 22.45
C ASN A 15 -25.37 4.45 21.60
N VAL A 16 -25.60 4.41 20.29
CA VAL A 16 -24.55 4.24 19.31
C VAL A 16 -23.70 5.49 19.50
N HIS A 17 -22.78 5.44 20.46
CA HIS A 17 -21.68 6.39 20.46
C HIS A 17 -21.03 6.19 19.09
N SER A 18 -21.23 7.16 18.21
CA SER A 18 -20.43 7.31 17.01
C SER A 18 -19.00 7.14 17.49
N GLN A 19 -18.34 6.06 17.08
CA GLN A 19 -16.91 5.92 17.35
C GLN A 19 -16.24 7.21 16.84
N GLY A 20 -15.35 7.79 17.65
CA GLY A 20 -14.64 8.99 17.28
C GLY A 20 -13.87 8.80 15.96
N PRO A 21 -13.42 9.90 15.33
CA PRO A 21 -12.58 9.80 14.13
C PRO A 21 -11.29 9.02 14.46
N VAL A 22 -10.92 8.08 13.61
CA VAL A 22 -9.70 7.27 13.77
C VAL A 22 -8.85 7.40 12.50
N LEU A 23 -7.60 7.83 12.66
CA LEU A 23 -6.61 7.82 11.59
C LEU A 23 -5.91 6.46 11.56
N CYS A 24 -5.90 5.83 10.39
CA CYS A 24 -5.32 4.50 10.19
C CYS A 24 -3.88 4.59 9.66
N PHE A 25 -3.65 5.36 8.60
CA PHE A 25 -2.34 5.52 7.97
C PHE A 25 -2.27 6.77 7.07
N SER A 26 -1.05 7.13 6.68
CA SER A 26 -0.73 8.17 5.69
C SER A 26 0.16 7.60 4.58
N ASP A 27 0.17 8.26 3.44
CA ASP A 27 1.15 7.99 2.38
C ASP A 27 2.56 8.37 2.83
N LEU A 28 2.74 9.64 3.18
CA LEU A 28 3.95 10.25 3.65
C LEU A 28 4.03 10.23 5.19
N ILE A 29 5.21 9.88 5.70
CA ILE A 29 5.58 10.03 7.11
C ILE A 29 6.57 11.18 7.34
N SER A 30 7.01 11.82 6.26
CA SER A 30 7.88 13.00 6.31
C SER A 30 7.79 13.82 5.03
N GLY A 31 8.08 15.11 5.12
CA GLY A 31 8.11 15.99 3.96
C GLY A 31 8.48 17.44 4.31
N PRO A 32 8.75 18.29 3.30
CA PRO A 32 8.98 19.71 3.49
C PRO A 32 7.70 20.46 3.87
N LYS A 33 7.88 21.55 4.61
CA LYS A 33 6.83 22.50 5.01
C LYS A 33 6.74 23.74 4.11
N THR A 34 7.65 23.89 3.16
CA THR A 34 7.68 24.97 2.18
C THR A 34 8.04 24.44 0.79
N GLY A 35 8.01 25.31 -0.22
CA GLY A 35 8.51 25.01 -1.57
C GLY A 35 7.47 24.43 -2.53
N ASN A 36 6.21 24.27 -2.12
CA ASN A 36 5.15 23.82 -3.01
C ASN A 36 4.71 24.94 -3.96
N SER A 37 5.09 24.85 -5.23
CA SER A 37 4.77 25.85 -6.26
C SER A 37 3.32 25.83 -6.76
N ASP A 38 2.51 24.87 -6.29
CA ASP A 38 1.07 24.81 -6.56
C ASP A 38 0.37 26.09 -6.10
N HIS A 39 -0.60 26.53 -6.89
CA HIS A 39 -1.49 27.66 -6.64
C HIS A 39 -2.92 27.40 -7.15
N SER A 40 -3.30 26.13 -7.29
CA SER A 40 -4.63 25.69 -7.73
C SER A 40 -5.72 25.98 -6.72
N GLN A 41 -5.39 26.11 -5.43
CA GLN A 41 -6.36 26.44 -4.39
C GLN A 41 -6.47 27.95 -4.20
N GLU A 42 -7.68 28.41 -3.87
CA GLU A 42 -7.94 29.82 -3.60
C GLU A 42 -7.05 30.31 -2.44
N ASN A 43 -6.46 31.50 -2.58
CA ASN A 43 -5.57 32.11 -1.58
C ASN A 43 -4.33 31.27 -1.25
N GLN A 44 -3.88 30.40 -2.16
CA GLN A 44 -2.59 29.73 -2.06
C GLN A 44 -1.49 30.60 -2.67
N THR A 45 -0.38 30.76 -1.95
CA THR A 45 0.82 31.45 -2.46
C THR A 45 1.85 30.41 -2.87
N ALA A 46 2.23 30.41 -4.15
CA ALA A 46 3.23 29.48 -4.68
C ALA A 46 4.55 29.57 -3.89
N GLY A 47 5.10 28.40 -3.53
CA GLY A 47 6.36 28.23 -2.81
C GLY A 47 6.28 28.39 -1.29
N ARG A 48 5.13 28.83 -0.76
CA ARG A 48 4.97 29.17 0.66
C ARG A 48 4.82 27.93 1.53
N ASP A 49 3.75 27.18 1.31
CA ASP A 49 3.45 25.97 2.07
C ASP A 49 4.13 24.73 1.48
N GLY A 50 4.01 23.60 2.17
CA GLY A 50 4.81 22.41 1.93
C GLY A 50 4.10 21.29 1.19
N SER A 51 4.55 20.08 1.53
CA SER A 51 4.07 18.83 0.97
C SER A 51 2.57 18.65 1.16
N ILE A 52 1.95 17.95 0.21
CA ILE A 52 0.57 17.48 0.30
C ILE A 52 0.61 16.02 0.78
N VAL A 53 -0.05 15.76 1.91
CA VAL A 53 -0.14 14.44 2.55
C VAL A 53 -1.56 13.94 2.42
N THR A 54 -1.71 12.65 2.13
CA THR A 54 -3.00 11.96 2.17
C THR A 54 -3.05 11.05 3.40
N ILE A 55 -4.12 11.19 4.18
CA ILE A 55 -4.45 10.30 5.31
C ILE A 55 -5.72 9.52 5.02
N TRP A 56 -5.77 8.28 5.51
CA TRP A 56 -6.95 7.42 5.49
C TRP A 56 -7.38 7.09 6.90
N GLY A 57 -8.69 7.07 7.13
CA GLY A 57 -9.25 6.83 8.45
C GLY A 57 -10.73 6.49 8.43
N ALA A 58 -11.25 6.10 9.59
CA ALA A 58 -12.66 5.79 9.80
C ALA A 58 -13.36 6.95 10.53
N ASN A 59 -14.67 7.07 10.30
CA ASN A 59 -15.53 8.08 10.92
C ASN A 59 -15.06 9.52 10.70
N LEU A 60 -14.42 9.80 9.57
CA LEU A 60 -14.00 11.17 9.22
C LEU A 60 -15.14 11.97 8.57
N GLY A 61 -16.21 11.30 8.14
CA GLY A 61 -17.28 11.89 7.35
C GLY A 61 -16.88 12.09 5.88
N ASN A 62 -17.87 12.17 5.00
CA ASN A 62 -17.67 12.26 3.54
C ASN A 62 -17.49 13.70 3.02
N HIS A 63 -17.50 14.70 3.90
CA HIS A 63 -17.30 16.11 3.57
C HIS A 63 -16.52 16.81 4.70
N GLN A 64 -15.72 17.82 4.35
CA GLN A 64 -14.98 18.59 5.34
C GLN A 64 -15.91 19.38 6.26
N ASN A 65 -16.88 20.15 5.74
CA ASN A 65 -17.72 21.05 6.54
C ASN A 65 -16.86 21.93 7.48
N ASN A 66 -17.18 21.95 8.78
CA ASN A 66 -16.42 22.65 9.81
C ASN A 66 -15.30 21.78 10.44
N ASN A 67 -15.01 20.60 9.87
CA ASN A 67 -13.95 19.72 10.34
C ASN A 67 -12.58 20.23 9.90
N GLU A 68 -11.57 19.93 10.70
CA GLU A 68 -10.25 20.56 10.58
C GLU A 68 -9.14 19.51 10.67
N VAL A 69 -8.08 19.71 9.90
CA VAL A 69 -6.84 18.93 9.99
C VAL A 69 -5.77 19.78 10.68
N PHE A 70 -5.01 19.17 11.58
CA PHE A 70 -3.91 19.80 12.29
C PHE A 70 -2.60 19.05 12.07
N VAL A 71 -1.52 19.82 11.87
CA VAL A 71 -0.14 19.33 11.89
C VAL A 71 0.57 20.03 13.05
N GLY A 72 0.89 19.27 14.10
CA GLY A 72 1.21 19.83 15.40
C GLY A 72 0.06 20.71 15.90
N ASN A 73 0.34 21.99 16.11
CA ASN A 73 -0.65 22.98 16.55
C ASN A 73 -1.16 23.88 15.42
N GLN A 74 -0.80 23.60 14.16
CA GLN A 74 -1.16 24.44 13.01
C GLN A 74 -2.29 23.80 12.21
N LYS A 75 -3.31 24.59 11.88
CA LYS A 75 -4.38 24.15 10.99
C LYS A 75 -3.87 24.02 9.56
N ALA A 76 -4.17 22.89 8.91
CA ALA A 76 -3.76 22.61 7.55
C ALA A 76 -4.86 22.97 6.53
N ARG A 77 -4.41 23.34 5.32
CA ARG A 77 -5.29 23.53 4.16
C ARG A 77 -5.66 22.17 3.57
N VAL A 78 -6.95 21.94 3.35
CA VAL A 78 -7.47 20.69 2.78
C VAL A 78 -7.69 20.86 1.27
N TYR A 79 -7.21 19.89 0.51
CA TYR A 79 -7.40 19.77 -0.95
C TYR A 79 -8.56 18.84 -1.28
N TYR A 80 -8.76 17.83 -0.44
CA TYR A 80 -9.81 16.85 -0.63
C TYR A 80 -10.23 16.25 0.71
N TRP A 81 -11.52 15.99 0.85
CA TRP A 81 -12.10 15.24 1.95
C TRP A 81 -13.27 14.43 1.42
N GLY A 82 -13.21 13.10 1.55
CA GLY A 82 -14.30 12.25 1.08
C GLY A 82 -14.07 10.77 1.29
N ASN A 83 -15.02 9.97 0.82
CA ASN A 83 -14.88 8.51 0.84
C ASN A 83 -13.71 8.06 -0.03
N ALA A 84 -12.90 7.13 0.47
CA ALA A 84 -11.78 6.56 -0.27
C ALA A 84 -12.29 5.57 -1.35
N THR A 85 -12.80 6.12 -2.45
CA THR A 85 -13.42 5.39 -3.57
C THR A 85 -12.54 5.34 -4.82
N PHE A 86 -11.35 5.95 -4.74
CA PHE A 86 -10.46 6.13 -5.88
C PHE A 86 -9.02 6.47 -5.42
N PRO A 87 -7.94 6.03 -6.11
CA PRO A 87 -7.99 4.99 -7.14
C PRO A 87 -8.30 3.62 -6.53
N ALA A 88 -7.87 3.36 -5.30
CA ALA A 88 -8.31 2.23 -4.49
C ALA A 88 -9.66 2.54 -3.81
N ASP A 89 -10.66 1.68 -3.99
CA ASP A 89 -11.97 1.73 -3.33
C ASP A 89 -11.95 1.04 -1.96
N LEU A 90 -11.25 1.68 -1.02
CA LEU A 90 -11.20 1.24 0.37
C LEU A 90 -12.50 1.53 1.14
N TYR A 91 -13.36 2.40 0.63
CA TYR A 91 -14.65 2.68 1.26
C TYR A 91 -15.62 1.50 1.11
N LYS A 92 -15.56 0.79 -0.02
CA LYS A 92 -16.45 -0.36 -0.28
C LYS A 92 -16.43 -1.39 0.85
N VAL A 93 -15.25 -1.82 1.26
CA VAL A 93 -15.08 -2.88 2.28
C VAL A 93 -14.68 -2.34 3.65
N HIS A 94 -13.73 -1.41 3.73
CA HIS A 94 -13.21 -0.90 5.01
C HIS A 94 -13.96 0.32 5.53
N LYS A 95 -14.85 0.91 4.72
CA LYS A 95 -15.56 2.17 5.03
C LYS A 95 -14.62 3.33 5.36
N LEU A 96 -13.41 3.32 4.80
CA LEU A 96 -12.43 4.39 5.02
C LEU A 96 -12.78 5.65 4.22
N GLN A 97 -12.55 6.79 4.83
CA GLN A 97 -12.46 8.10 4.19
C GLN A 97 -10.99 8.44 3.97
N LYS A 98 -10.72 9.38 3.06
CA LYS A 98 -9.41 9.96 2.85
C LYS A 98 -9.46 11.49 2.87
N ILE A 99 -8.39 12.10 3.35
CA ILE A 99 -8.20 13.55 3.39
C ILE A 99 -6.82 13.86 2.81
N ALA A 100 -6.77 14.72 1.79
CA ALA A 100 -5.52 15.27 1.29
C ALA A 100 -5.38 16.71 1.78
N PHE A 101 -4.25 17.05 2.38
CA PHE A 101 -4.01 18.37 2.96
C PHE A 101 -2.55 18.76 2.84
N GLN A 102 -2.27 20.06 2.91
CA GLN A 102 -0.94 20.61 2.78
C GLN A 102 -0.32 20.96 4.14
N ILE A 103 0.95 20.61 4.31
CA ILE A 103 1.74 20.96 5.50
C ILE A 103 1.96 22.48 5.52
N PRO A 104 1.50 23.19 6.57
CA PRO A 104 1.71 24.63 6.68
C PRO A 104 3.17 25.00 6.91
N GLU A 105 3.61 26.14 6.35
CA GLU A 105 4.97 26.67 6.57
C GLU A 105 5.29 26.98 8.05
N THR A 106 4.24 27.22 8.84
CA THR A 106 4.32 27.62 10.25
C THR A 106 4.55 26.44 11.20
N VAL A 107 4.55 25.20 10.70
CA VAL A 107 4.88 24.01 11.51
C VAL A 107 6.37 24.01 11.83
N ASP A 108 6.75 23.58 13.02
CA ASP A 108 8.16 23.45 13.39
C ASP A 108 8.86 22.33 12.62
N THR A 109 10.15 22.51 12.36
CA THR A 109 10.99 21.44 11.77
C THR A 109 11.25 20.34 12.78
N GLY A 110 11.21 19.08 12.36
CA GLY A 110 11.40 17.92 13.23
C GLY A 110 10.15 17.05 13.36
N ASN A 111 10.10 16.24 14.42
CA ASN A 111 8.97 15.34 14.67
C ASN A 111 7.74 16.14 15.12
N THR A 112 6.59 15.80 14.55
CA THR A 112 5.28 16.37 14.84
C THR A 112 4.21 15.29 14.64
N GLU A 113 2.95 15.66 14.76
CA GLU A 113 1.82 14.75 14.65
C GLU A 113 0.74 15.33 13.73
N ILE A 114 0.05 14.44 13.02
CA ILE A 114 -1.14 14.77 12.24
C ILE A 114 -2.36 14.32 13.05
N SER A 115 -3.36 15.19 13.19
CA SER A 115 -4.65 14.84 13.80
C SER A 115 -5.80 15.54 13.10
N VAL A 116 -7.02 15.05 13.31
CA VAL A 116 -8.24 15.60 12.70
C VAL A 116 -9.28 15.86 13.78
N ILE A 117 -9.99 16.99 13.69
CA ILE A 117 -11.16 17.29 14.52
C ILE A 117 -12.40 17.12 13.65
N VAL A 118 -13.26 16.17 14.02
CA VAL A 118 -14.54 15.89 13.36
C VAL A 118 -15.67 16.11 14.35
N ASN A 119 -16.58 17.04 14.04
CA ASN A 119 -17.69 17.41 14.93
C ASN A 119 -17.24 17.72 16.37
N GLY A 120 -16.10 18.39 16.53
CA GLY A 120 -15.51 18.73 17.82
C GLY A 120 -14.76 17.60 18.53
N ILE A 121 -14.70 16.40 17.96
CA ILE A 121 -13.96 15.25 18.52
C ILE A 121 -12.62 15.12 17.81
N LYS A 122 -11.53 15.14 18.57
CA LYS A 122 -10.17 14.93 18.06
C LYS A 122 -9.91 13.43 17.83
N SER A 123 -9.28 13.10 16.71
CA SER A 123 -8.81 11.74 16.40
C SER A 123 -7.58 11.33 17.22
N ASN A 124 -7.16 10.07 17.10
CA ASN A 124 -5.77 9.72 17.37
C ASN A 124 -4.82 10.47 16.41
N SER A 125 -3.53 10.51 16.78
CA SER A 125 -2.49 11.12 15.97
C SER A 125 -1.79 10.10 15.07
N LEU A 126 -1.28 10.56 13.93
CA LEU A 126 -0.27 9.86 13.12
C LEU A 126 1.08 10.60 13.23
N PRO A 127 2.21 9.89 13.39
CA PRO A 127 3.52 10.53 13.44
C PRO A 127 3.89 11.12 12.08
N PHE A 128 4.50 12.30 12.07
CA PHE A 128 5.03 12.93 10.88
C PHE A 128 6.33 13.67 11.19
N ARG A 129 7.25 13.75 10.23
CA ARG A 129 8.49 14.52 10.36
C ARG A 129 8.59 15.61 9.31
N VAL A 130 8.63 16.86 9.76
CA VAL A 130 8.97 17.99 8.90
C VAL A 130 10.47 18.00 8.67
N ARG A 131 10.88 18.02 7.40
CA ARG A 131 12.28 17.90 6.96
C ARG A 131 12.53 18.68 5.67
N GLU A 132 13.79 18.90 5.33
CA GLU A 132 14.15 19.47 4.03
C GLU A 132 13.80 18.54 2.85
N GLY A 133 13.61 19.13 1.68
CA GLY A 133 13.30 18.47 0.41
C GLY A 133 12.63 19.44 -0.57
N LYS A 134 12.58 19.09 -1.85
CA LYS A 134 11.86 19.87 -2.87
C LYS A 134 10.58 19.17 -3.32
N ILE A 135 9.67 19.96 -3.88
CA ILE A 135 8.38 19.50 -4.38
C ILE A 135 8.31 19.79 -5.87
N TYR A 136 8.00 18.77 -6.66
CA TYR A 136 7.93 18.85 -8.10
C TYR A 136 6.65 18.26 -8.66
N PHE A 137 6.38 18.56 -9.93
CA PHE A 137 5.18 18.18 -10.65
C PHE A 137 5.52 17.56 -12.01
N VAL A 138 4.74 16.54 -12.37
CA VAL A 138 4.70 15.96 -13.72
C VAL A 138 3.31 16.15 -14.30
N ASP A 139 3.26 16.56 -15.57
CA ASP A 139 2.04 16.79 -16.33
C ASP A 139 2.23 16.31 -17.77
N LYS A 140 1.18 15.76 -18.38
CA LYS A 140 1.22 15.34 -19.79
C LYS A 140 1.51 16.49 -20.77
N MET A 141 1.26 17.73 -20.35
CA MET A 141 1.55 18.96 -21.11
C MET A 141 2.88 19.62 -20.71
N GLY A 142 3.67 18.98 -19.84
CA GLY A 142 4.96 19.50 -19.39
C GLY A 142 6.05 19.44 -20.46
N ASP A 143 7.28 19.78 -20.04
CA ASP A 143 8.48 19.75 -20.89
C ASP A 143 9.68 19.19 -20.11
N ASP A 144 10.32 18.14 -20.63
CA ASP A 144 11.48 17.51 -19.96
C ASP A 144 12.78 18.28 -20.13
N VAL A 145 12.86 19.21 -21.08
CA VAL A 145 14.07 20.02 -21.34
C VAL A 145 13.94 21.40 -20.71
N ALA A 146 12.83 22.08 -20.96
CA ALA A 146 12.59 23.45 -20.49
C ALA A 146 11.83 23.53 -19.15
N GLY A 147 11.20 22.43 -18.71
CA GLY A 147 10.51 22.36 -17.43
C GLY A 147 11.48 22.32 -16.26
N ASP A 148 11.11 23.01 -15.18
CA ASP A 148 11.86 23.02 -13.92
C ASP A 148 11.18 22.17 -12.82
N GLY A 149 10.08 21.49 -13.17
CA GLY A 149 9.29 20.67 -12.27
C GLY A 149 8.38 21.48 -11.36
N SER A 150 8.30 22.81 -11.51
CA SER A 150 7.29 23.62 -10.81
C SER A 150 5.88 23.35 -11.35
N TRP A 151 4.86 23.84 -10.63
CA TRP A 151 3.46 23.72 -11.05
C TRP A 151 3.17 24.27 -12.44
N ASP A 152 3.79 25.42 -12.79
CA ASP A 152 3.61 26.11 -14.08
C ASP A 152 4.51 25.56 -15.19
N LYS A 153 5.64 24.95 -14.83
CA LYS A 153 6.60 24.35 -15.75
C LYS A 153 6.91 22.91 -15.34
N PRO A 154 5.89 22.03 -15.30
CA PRO A 154 6.07 20.65 -14.87
C PRO A 154 6.95 19.92 -15.88
N TRP A 155 7.59 18.84 -15.43
CA TRP A 155 8.19 17.90 -16.37
C TRP A 155 7.13 17.12 -17.11
N LYS A 156 7.46 16.66 -18.31
CA LYS A 156 6.53 15.96 -19.19
C LYS A 156 6.40 14.49 -18.83
N THR A 157 7.50 13.86 -18.43
CA THR A 157 7.56 12.43 -18.19
C THR A 157 8.08 12.12 -16.79
N LEU A 158 7.69 10.95 -16.27
CA LEU A 158 8.33 10.39 -15.09
C LEU A 158 9.74 9.94 -15.47
N ASP A 159 9.83 9.10 -16.48
CA ASP A 159 11.06 8.59 -17.08
C ASP A 159 10.94 8.59 -18.60
N ASN A 160 12.04 8.49 -19.33
CA ASN A 160 12.04 8.32 -20.78
C ASN A 160 13.36 7.70 -21.27
N ALA A 161 13.37 7.21 -22.51
CA ALA A 161 14.54 6.54 -23.08
C ALA A 161 15.81 7.42 -23.17
N ASP A 162 15.65 8.74 -23.14
CA ASP A 162 16.74 9.71 -23.15
C ASP A 162 17.25 10.06 -21.75
N TYR A 163 16.69 9.47 -20.69
CA TYR A 163 17.02 9.75 -19.29
C TYR A 163 16.93 11.25 -18.95
N THR A 164 15.87 11.91 -19.45
CA THR A 164 15.59 13.33 -19.19
C THR A 164 14.33 13.55 -18.35
N GLY A 165 13.62 12.48 -17.99
CA GLY A 165 12.42 12.53 -17.16
C GLY A 165 12.67 13.06 -15.75
N ALA A 166 11.59 13.20 -14.98
CA ALA A 166 11.62 13.68 -13.60
C ALA A 166 12.58 12.89 -12.70
N LEU A 167 12.72 11.59 -12.90
CA LEU A 167 13.49 10.72 -12.00
C LEU A 167 14.98 10.95 -11.96
N GLU A 168 15.52 11.35 -13.11
CA GLU A 168 16.93 11.69 -13.23
C GLU A 168 17.26 13.02 -12.54
N LYS A 169 16.23 13.77 -12.15
CA LYS A 169 16.36 15.12 -11.59
C LYS A 169 16.07 15.17 -10.08
N ILE A 170 15.25 14.26 -9.55
CA ILE A 170 14.91 14.22 -8.12
C ILE A 170 16.00 13.59 -7.26
N LYS A 171 16.18 14.14 -6.05
CA LYS A 171 17.19 13.74 -5.07
C LYS A 171 16.55 13.18 -3.79
N PRO A 172 17.31 12.50 -2.90
CA PRO A 172 16.79 12.08 -1.60
C PRO A 172 16.06 13.22 -0.89
N GLY A 173 14.82 12.95 -0.47
CA GLY A 173 13.94 13.91 0.19
C GLY A 173 12.96 14.61 -0.74
N ASP A 174 13.16 14.56 -2.05
CA ASP A 174 12.25 15.21 -2.99
C ASP A 174 10.94 14.43 -3.15
N LEU A 175 9.85 15.17 -3.38
CA LEU A 175 8.51 14.65 -3.61
C LEU A 175 8.07 15.02 -5.04
N LEU A 176 7.53 14.05 -5.75
CA LEU A 176 7.01 14.22 -7.11
C LEU A 176 5.50 13.97 -7.13
N TYR A 177 4.73 15.00 -7.45
CA TYR A 177 3.28 14.88 -7.64
C TYR A 177 2.93 14.75 -9.13
N VAL A 178 2.14 13.74 -9.47
CA VAL A 178 1.72 13.47 -10.85
C VAL A 178 0.30 13.98 -11.05
N LYS A 179 0.12 14.88 -12.03
CA LYS A 179 -1.15 15.58 -12.27
C LYS A 179 -2.18 14.72 -13.00
N ASP A 180 -3.42 15.20 -13.00
CA ASP A 180 -4.58 14.46 -13.49
C ASP A 180 -4.52 14.09 -14.98
N GLY A 181 -5.03 12.90 -15.30
CA GLY A 181 -5.09 12.36 -16.64
C GLY A 181 -3.73 11.98 -17.23
N PHE A 182 -2.71 11.81 -16.39
CA PHE A 182 -1.39 11.33 -16.81
C PHE A 182 -1.43 9.83 -17.09
N VAL A 183 -0.85 9.44 -18.23
CA VAL A 183 -0.72 8.04 -18.64
C VAL A 183 0.71 7.82 -19.09
N HIS A 184 1.37 6.79 -18.55
CA HIS A 184 2.75 6.47 -18.87
C HIS A 184 2.92 4.98 -19.15
N THR A 185 3.14 4.64 -20.42
CA THR A 185 3.32 3.26 -20.90
C THR A 185 4.63 3.08 -21.67
N GLU A 186 5.42 4.15 -21.81
CA GLU A 186 6.71 4.07 -22.47
C GLU A 186 7.64 3.16 -21.66
N LEU A 187 8.37 2.28 -22.35
CA LEU A 187 9.30 1.37 -21.69
C LEU A 187 10.69 2.00 -21.63
N VAL A 188 11.30 1.87 -20.45
CA VAL A 188 12.68 2.22 -20.14
C VAL A 188 13.36 1.00 -19.50
N GLY A 189 14.69 0.94 -19.57
CA GLY A 189 15.48 -0.08 -18.87
C GLY A 189 14.98 -1.52 -19.07
N ASP A 190 14.86 -2.27 -17.97
CA ASP A 190 14.46 -3.70 -17.86
C ASP A 190 12.99 -3.98 -18.24
N ARG A 191 12.54 -3.45 -19.39
CA ARG A 191 11.15 -3.53 -19.89
C ARG A 191 10.14 -3.01 -18.87
N SER A 192 10.55 -2.04 -18.07
CA SER A 192 9.71 -1.37 -17.09
C SER A 192 9.17 -0.06 -17.65
N CYS A 193 8.04 0.44 -17.17
CA CYS A 193 7.65 1.82 -17.48
C CYS A 193 8.52 2.87 -16.78
N PHE A 194 9.31 2.44 -15.81
CA PHE A 194 10.01 3.32 -14.92
C PHE A 194 11.18 2.56 -14.33
N ASP A 195 12.41 3.07 -14.45
CA ASP A 195 13.52 2.54 -13.66
C ASP A 195 13.66 3.36 -12.39
N ILE A 196 13.44 2.73 -11.23
CA ILE A 196 13.61 3.40 -9.95
C ILE A 196 15.10 3.69 -9.80
N GLY A 197 15.47 4.92 -10.17
CA GLY A 197 16.83 5.44 -10.07
C GLY A 197 17.34 5.51 -8.63
N ASN A 198 18.41 6.27 -8.41
CA ASN A 198 19.18 6.29 -7.16
C ASN A 198 18.34 6.28 -5.87
N PRO A 199 18.75 5.56 -4.82
CA PRO A 199 17.96 5.41 -3.60
C PRO A 199 17.74 6.75 -2.88
N GLY A 200 16.65 6.84 -2.11
CA GLY A 200 16.52 7.84 -1.04
C GLY A 200 17.34 7.43 0.19
N THR A 201 17.14 8.13 1.31
CA THR A 201 17.61 7.66 2.63
C THR A 201 16.43 7.48 3.57
N ARG A 202 16.64 6.80 4.71
CA ARG A 202 15.57 6.60 5.71
C ARG A 202 15.00 7.93 6.20
N GLU A 203 15.85 8.94 6.34
CA GLU A 203 15.49 10.28 6.79
C GLU A 203 14.97 11.16 5.65
N LEU A 204 15.37 10.88 4.41
CA LEU A 204 15.05 11.63 3.20
C LEU A 204 14.52 10.68 2.10
N PRO A 205 13.35 10.02 2.31
CA PRO A 205 12.78 9.16 1.29
C PRO A 205 12.35 9.99 0.09
N LYS A 206 12.41 9.37 -1.10
CA LYS A 206 11.81 9.94 -2.31
C LYS A 206 10.36 9.49 -2.44
N ALA A 207 9.54 10.29 -3.10
CA ALA A 207 8.12 9.94 -3.28
C ALA A 207 7.59 10.24 -4.67
N ILE A 208 6.68 9.39 -5.12
CA ILE A 208 5.85 9.57 -6.32
C ILE A 208 4.41 9.36 -5.90
N ILE A 209 3.62 10.42 -6.08
CA ILE A 209 2.29 10.51 -5.50
C ILE A 209 1.36 11.07 -6.57
N ALA A 210 0.19 10.47 -6.79
CA ALA A 210 -0.84 11.16 -7.55
C ALA A 210 -1.23 12.45 -6.83
N TYR A 211 -1.29 13.55 -7.56
CA TYR A 211 -1.84 14.79 -7.04
C TYR A 211 -3.27 14.56 -6.51
N PRO A 212 -3.76 15.29 -5.48
CA PRO A 212 -5.09 15.04 -4.93
C PRO A 212 -6.19 14.90 -5.99
N GLN A 213 -6.90 13.78 -5.95
CA GLN A 213 -7.97 13.40 -6.89
C GLN A 213 -7.53 13.11 -8.35
N ALA A 214 -6.22 13.17 -8.66
CA ALA A 214 -5.72 12.88 -9.99
C ALA A 214 -5.88 11.40 -10.35
N ASN A 215 -6.36 11.14 -11.56
CA ASN A 215 -6.36 9.83 -12.20
C ASN A 215 -5.06 9.65 -12.98
N VAL A 216 -4.12 8.93 -12.38
CA VAL A 216 -2.79 8.66 -12.92
C VAL A 216 -2.63 7.18 -13.20
N GLN A 217 -2.31 6.82 -14.44
CA GLN A 217 -2.06 5.44 -14.83
C GLN A 217 -0.61 5.23 -15.27
N ILE A 218 0.05 4.25 -14.65
CA ILE A 218 1.38 3.78 -15.03
C ILE A 218 1.28 2.33 -15.50
N GLY A 219 1.85 2.07 -16.67
CA GLY A 219 1.84 0.79 -17.33
C GLY A 219 0.49 0.36 -17.92
N ASP A 220 0.56 -0.77 -18.59
CA ASP A 220 -0.55 -1.47 -19.22
C ASP A 220 -0.33 -3.00 -19.19
N THR A 221 -1.25 -3.76 -19.78
CA THR A 221 -1.19 -5.22 -19.78
C THR A 221 -0.08 -5.82 -20.66
N SER A 222 0.64 -4.98 -21.42
CA SER A 222 1.77 -5.36 -22.27
C SER A 222 3.13 -5.08 -21.62
N THR A 223 3.16 -4.09 -20.73
CA THR A 223 4.32 -3.65 -19.94
C THR A 223 4.78 -4.76 -19.00
N LEU A 224 6.02 -5.24 -19.07
CA LEU A 224 6.45 -6.35 -18.21
C LEU A 224 6.34 -5.99 -16.73
N LYS A 225 6.87 -4.82 -16.36
CA LYS A 225 6.85 -4.28 -15.00
C LYS A 225 6.46 -2.80 -15.01
N THR A 226 5.69 -2.29 -14.06
CA THR A 226 5.55 -0.81 -14.01
C THR A 226 6.79 -0.15 -13.45
N PHE A 227 7.43 -0.78 -12.46
CA PHE A 227 8.70 -0.32 -11.87
C PHE A 227 9.80 -1.39 -12.00
N SER A 228 11.02 -0.96 -12.32
CA SER A 228 12.26 -1.68 -12.04
C SER A 228 12.89 -1.10 -10.78
N LEU A 229 13.50 -1.94 -9.94
CA LEU A 229 14.21 -1.51 -8.74
C LEU A 229 15.73 -1.42 -8.92
N TRP A 230 16.26 -1.96 -10.01
CA TRP A 230 17.67 -2.27 -10.07
C TRP A 230 18.47 -1.16 -10.72
N VAL A 231 19.28 -0.47 -9.92
CA VAL A 231 20.21 0.54 -10.43
C VAL A 231 21.56 -0.13 -10.72
N SER A 232 21.95 -0.15 -12.00
CA SER A 232 23.22 -0.72 -12.43
C SER A 232 24.41 -0.15 -11.63
N GLY A 233 25.24 -1.01 -11.06
CA GLY A 233 26.41 -0.63 -10.24
C GLY A 233 26.10 -0.28 -8.78
N TYR A 234 24.84 -0.16 -8.39
CA TYR A 234 24.42 0.15 -7.00
C TYR A 234 23.61 -0.98 -6.36
N GLY A 235 22.82 -1.71 -7.17
CA GLY A 235 21.88 -2.72 -6.69
C GLY A 235 20.46 -2.17 -6.55
N PRO A 236 19.61 -2.80 -5.73
CA PRO A 236 18.21 -2.41 -5.59
C PRO A 236 18.06 -1.05 -4.90
N SER A 237 17.22 -0.18 -5.47
CA SER A 237 16.87 1.12 -4.91
C SER A 237 16.07 0.97 -3.60
N THR A 238 16.22 1.93 -2.67
CA THR A 238 15.67 1.89 -1.30
C THR A 238 15.00 3.21 -0.93
N ASN A 239 14.15 3.21 0.09
CA ASN A 239 13.54 4.40 0.70
C ASN A 239 12.61 5.21 -0.25
N TRP A 240 11.58 4.55 -0.78
CA TRP A 240 10.59 5.16 -1.68
C TRP A 240 9.17 5.11 -1.12
N VAL A 241 8.37 6.12 -1.49
CA VAL A 241 6.93 6.15 -1.29
C VAL A 241 6.23 6.20 -2.65
N ILE A 242 5.33 5.25 -2.90
CA ILE A 242 4.52 5.16 -4.12
C ILE A 242 3.04 5.20 -3.72
N SER A 243 2.31 6.24 -4.13
CA SER A 243 0.97 6.49 -3.58
C SER A 243 -0.06 7.01 -4.57
N GLY A 244 -1.29 6.50 -4.44
CA GLY A 244 -2.46 7.03 -5.13
C GLY A 244 -2.47 6.80 -6.65
N LEU A 245 -1.73 5.82 -7.15
CA LEU A 245 -1.61 5.54 -8.59
C LEU A 245 -2.50 4.36 -9.02
N LYS A 246 -2.83 4.31 -10.31
CA LYS A 246 -3.27 3.08 -10.99
C LYS A 246 -2.06 2.43 -11.66
N LEU A 247 -1.78 1.20 -11.29
CA LEU A 247 -0.59 0.46 -11.68
C LEU A 247 -1.03 -0.81 -12.39
N THR A 248 -0.74 -0.89 -13.69
CA THR A 248 -1.10 -2.06 -14.52
C THR A 248 0.15 -2.62 -15.15
N ALA A 249 0.41 -3.91 -14.95
CA ALA A 249 1.51 -4.60 -15.62
C ALA A 249 1.04 -5.89 -16.28
N LYS A 250 1.91 -6.45 -17.11
CA LYS A 250 1.83 -7.83 -17.55
C LYS A 250 2.21 -8.78 -16.41
N THR A 251 3.28 -8.50 -15.67
CA THR A 251 3.80 -9.42 -14.65
C THR A 251 3.99 -8.78 -13.29
N GLU A 252 4.72 -7.68 -13.16
CA GLU A 252 5.03 -7.12 -11.84
C GLU A 252 4.66 -5.65 -11.81
N ALA A 253 3.53 -5.33 -11.19
CA ALA A 253 3.12 -3.95 -11.08
C ALA A 253 4.05 -3.21 -10.14
N VAL A 254 4.37 -3.75 -8.96
CA VAL A 254 5.25 -3.08 -8.00
C VAL A 254 6.29 -4.03 -7.46
N SER A 255 7.56 -3.66 -7.58
CA SER A 255 8.65 -4.30 -6.85
C SER A 255 9.06 -3.39 -5.69
N MET A 256 9.28 -3.96 -4.50
CA MET A 256 9.67 -3.23 -3.29
C MET A 256 11.00 -3.73 -2.71
N TYR A 257 11.79 -2.80 -2.16
CA TYR A 257 12.97 -3.11 -1.36
C TYR A 257 13.00 -2.30 -0.05
N HIS A 258 14.12 -2.32 0.70
CA HIS A 258 14.18 -1.74 2.05
C HIS A 258 13.53 -0.35 2.17
N ASN A 259 12.72 -0.16 3.21
CA ASN A 259 12.05 1.10 3.57
C ASN A 259 11.06 1.63 2.52
N PHE A 260 10.43 0.73 1.74
CA PHE A 260 9.40 1.12 0.79
C PHE A 260 8.02 1.26 1.44
N ARG A 261 7.25 2.24 0.95
CA ARG A 261 5.82 2.41 1.25
C ARG A 261 5.03 2.41 -0.05
N VAL A 262 4.07 1.51 -0.16
CA VAL A 262 3.14 1.41 -1.31
C VAL A 262 1.74 1.58 -0.74
N VAL A 263 1.12 2.74 -1.00
CA VAL A 263 -0.05 3.22 -0.26
C VAL A 263 -1.18 3.66 -1.17
N GLY A 264 -2.41 3.17 -0.95
CA GLY A 264 -3.58 3.76 -1.61
C GLY A 264 -3.64 3.55 -3.13
N ASN A 265 -2.93 2.57 -3.69
CA ASN A 265 -2.86 2.33 -5.14
C ASN A 265 -3.91 1.32 -5.61
N TYR A 266 -4.32 1.42 -6.86
CA TYR A 266 -5.10 0.40 -7.57
C TYR A 266 -4.16 -0.41 -8.47
N ILE A 267 -4.12 -1.73 -8.31
CA ILE A 267 -3.08 -2.58 -8.89
C ILE A 267 -3.71 -3.74 -9.67
N THR A 268 -3.29 -3.93 -10.92
CA THR A 268 -3.73 -5.03 -11.77
C THR A 268 -2.56 -5.69 -12.51
N ALA A 269 -2.69 -6.99 -12.81
CA ALA A 269 -1.73 -7.76 -13.60
C ALA A 269 -2.39 -9.00 -14.23
N PRO A 270 -3.31 -8.83 -15.20
CA PRO A 270 -4.18 -9.91 -15.69
C PRO A 270 -3.43 -11.00 -16.46
N ASN A 271 -2.24 -10.70 -16.97
CA ASN A 271 -1.38 -11.65 -17.68
C ASN A 271 -0.24 -12.18 -16.79
N GLY A 272 -0.32 -11.94 -15.49
CA GLY A 272 0.73 -12.23 -14.53
C GLY A 272 1.00 -13.72 -14.39
N ASN A 273 2.28 -14.07 -14.41
CA ASN A 273 2.76 -15.45 -14.35
C ASN A 273 4.24 -15.49 -13.91
N GLY A 274 4.68 -16.65 -13.41
CA GLY A 274 6.06 -16.87 -12.96
C GLY A 274 6.22 -16.83 -11.43
N PRO A 275 7.45 -17.02 -10.92
CA PRO A 275 7.73 -17.08 -9.48
C PRO A 275 7.88 -15.69 -8.85
N THR A 276 6.82 -14.88 -8.85
CA THR A 276 6.81 -13.51 -8.31
C THR A 276 5.39 -13.08 -7.90
N GLY A 277 5.18 -11.81 -7.56
CA GLY A 277 3.85 -11.24 -7.38
C GLY A 277 3.55 -10.07 -8.31
N ALA A 278 2.27 -9.71 -8.42
CA ALA A 278 1.90 -8.40 -8.96
C ALA A 278 2.48 -7.28 -8.10
N VAL A 279 2.50 -7.49 -6.78
CA VAL A 279 3.38 -6.80 -5.86
C VAL A 279 4.41 -7.79 -5.30
N ALA A 280 5.69 -7.54 -5.54
CA ALA A 280 6.80 -8.35 -5.06
C ALA A 280 7.67 -7.53 -4.09
N GLY A 281 7.96 -8.05 -2.91
CA GLY A 281 8.76 -7.33 -1.91
C GLY A 281 9.85 -8.18 -1.28
N GLN A 282 11.04 -7.60 -1.13
CA GLN A 282 12.16 -8.17 -0.37
C GLN A 282 12.75 -7.10 0.57
N GLY A 283 13.41 -7.51 1.65
CA GLY A 283 14.11 -6.59 2.54
C GLY A 283 13.35 -6.28 3.83
N ASN A 284 13.65 -5.11 4.39
CA ASN A 284 13.26 -4.67 5.73
C ASN A 284 12.33 -3.47 5.63
N ASP A 285 11.47 -3.29 6.63
CA ASP A 285 10.69 -2.06 6.78
C ASP A 285 9.80 -1.79 5.55
N LEU A 286 9.04 -2.80 5.12
CA LEU A 286 8.12 -2.71 3.97
C LEU A 286 6.71 -2.38 4.46
N TYR A 287 6.03 -1.45 3.79
CA TYR A 287 4.67 -1.04 4.16
C TYR A 287 3.74 -1.07 2.93
N LEU A 288 2.81 -2.02 2.90
CA LEU A 288 1.77 -2.14 1.89
C LEU A 288 0.43 -1.79 2.55
N LEU A 289 -0.03 -0.55 2.35
CA LEU A 289 -1.12 0.02 3.13
C LEU A 289 -2.27 0.48 2.23
N GLY A 290 -3.47 -0.09 2.39
CA GLY A 290 -4.65 0.44 1.73
C GLY A 290 -4.62 0.37 0.21
N ASN A 291 -4.01 -0.65 -0.40
CA ASN A 291 -4.06 -0.83 -1.85
C ASN A 291 -5.27 -1.69 -2.23
N GLU A 292 -5.82 -1.47 -3.43
CA GLU A 292 -6.78 -2.37 -4.07
C GLU A 292 -6.04 -3.21 -5.11
N LEU A 293 -6.19 -4.53 -5.05
CA LEU A 293 -5.60 -5.47 -6.00
C LEU A 293 -6.69 -6.37 -6.57
N THR A 294 -6.85 -6.32 -7.89
CA THR A 294 -7.84 -7.12 -8.61
C THR A 294 -7.32 -7.50 -9.98
N GLU A 295 -7.98 -8.45 -10.64
CA GLU A 295 -7.60 -8.94 -11.97
C GLU A 295 -6.10 -9.34 -12.01
N ILE A 296 -5.61 -9.98 -10.95
CA ILE A 296 -4.25 -10.52 -10.92
C ILE A 296 -4.27 -11.97 -11.42
N GLY A 297 -3.46 -12.22 -12.45
CA GLY A 297 -3.35 -13.53 -13.09
C GLY A 297 -4.58 -13.92 -13.91
N ASN A 298 -4.53 -15.14 -14.45
CA ASN A 298 -5.57 -15.77 -15.25
C ASN A 298 -5.55 -17.30 -15.04
N LEU A 299 -6.42 -18.04 -15.72
CA LEU A 299 -6.54 -19.50 -15.58
C LEU A 299 -5.27 -20.28 -15.93
N ASN A 300 -4.32 -19.69 -16.66
CA ASN A 300 -3.05 -20.30 -17.02
C ASN A 300 -1.89 -19.85 -16.11
N THR A 301 -2.18 -19.09 -15.06
CA THR A 301 -1.19 -18.57 -14.13
C THR A 301 -0.55 -19.72 -13.34
N SER A 302 0.77 -19.66 -13.20
CA SER A 302 1.57 -20.56 -12.37
C SER A 302 1.15 -20.49 -10.90
N LYS A 303 1.26 -21.61 -10.20
CA LYS A 303 1.12 -21.67 -8.74
C LYS A 303 2.03 -20.71 -7.96
N LEU A 304 3.13 -20.28 -8.58
CA LEU A 304 4.16 -19.44 -7.97
C LEU A 304 3.91 -17.94 -8.18
N TYR A 305 2.80 -17.57 -8.82
CA TYR A 305 2.46 -16.18 -9.06
C TYR A 305 1.34 -15.73 -8.12
N HIS A 306 1.55 -14.59 -7.46
CA HIS A 306 0.71 -14.14 -6.34
C HIS A 306 0.22 -12.69 -6.51
N PRO A 307 -0.91 -12.27 -5.92
CA PRO A 307 -1.23 -10.85 -5.82
C PRO A 307 -0.17 -10.09 -5.02
N ILE A 308 0.17 -10.58 -3.83
CA ILE A 308 1.22 -10.03 -2.98
C ILE A 308 2.19 -11.14 -2.61
N TYR A 309 3.45 -11.02 -3.05
CA TYR A 309 4.53 -11.93 -2.71
C TYR A 309 5.61 -11.20 -1.93
N ILE A 310 5.76 -11.54 -0.65
CA ILE A 310 6.78 -10.98 0.23
C ILE A 310 7.75 -12.09 0.62
N GLN A 311 9.00 -11.87 0.29
CA GLN A 311 10.05 -12.87 0.43
C GLN A 311 11.28 -12.28 1.12
N SER A 312 12.17 -13.13 1.60
CA SER A 312 13.51 -12.76 2.05
C SER A 312 14.56 -12.96 0.95
N ALA A 313 15.79 -12.48 1.14
CA ALA A 313 16.88 -12.76 0.21
C ALA A 313 17.13 -14.28 0.03
N GLU A 314 17.32 -14.74 -1.22
CA GLU A 314 17.61 -16.17 -1.53
C GLU A 314 19.09 -16.50 -1.47
N ALA A 315 19.40 -17.68 -0.93
CA ALA A 315 20.60 -18.42 -1.29
C ALA A 315 20.37 -19.93 -1.09
N CYS A 316 20.70 -20.75 -2.08
CA CYS A 316 20.55 -22.22 -1.98
C CYS A 316 21.81 -22.93 -1.47
N SER A 317 22.90 -22.18 -1.28
CA SER A 317 24.17 -22.70 -0.77
C SER A 317 24.97 -21.59 -0.09
N GLY A 318 25.91 -21.96 0.77
CA GLY A 318 26.78 -21.03 1.48
C GLY A 318 26.23 -20.63 2.86
N PRO A 319 26.80 -19.60 3.49
CA PRO A 319 26.30 -19.11 4.78
C PRO A 319 24.89 -18.54 4.62
N ARG A 320 24.08 -18.66 5.68
CA ARG A 320 22.74 -18.08 5.70
C ARG A 320 22.79 -16.57 5.52
N LEU A 321 21.90 -16.04 4.68
CA LEU A 321 21.80 -14.60 4.47
C LEU A 321 21.23 -13.86 5.70
N PRO A 322 21.51 -12.54 5.84
CA PRO A 322 21.06 -11.77 6.99
C PRO A 322 19.53 -11.78 7.19
N LEU A 323 19.10 -11.89 8.44
CA LEU A 323 17.68 -11.80 8.83
C LEU A 323 17.03 -10.52 8.31
N GLU A 324 15.86 -10.65 7.71
CA GLU A 324 15.01 -9.54 7.30
C GLU A 324 13.75 -9.42 8.18
N LYS A 325 13.18 -8.24 8.32
CA LYS A 325 12.13 -7.99 9.31
C LYS A 325 11.22 -6.79 9.04
N ASN A 326 10.20 -6.65 9.88
CA ASN A 326 9.30 -5.49 9.96
C ASN A 326 8.58 -5.22 8.64
N ARG A 327 7.65 -6.10 8.28
CA ARG A 327 6.85 -5.96 7.05
C ARG A 327 5.39 -5.86 7.43
N VAL A 328 4.76 -4.76 7.01
CA VAL A 328 3.40 -4.39 7.38
C VAL A 328 2.51 -4.42 6.15
N ILE A 329 1.54 -5.32 6.15
CA ILE A 329 0.56 -5.50 5.08
C ILE A 329 -0.81 -5.26 5.69
N ALA A 330 -1.38 -4.08 5.48
CA ALA A 330 -2.59 -3.70 6.17
C ALA A 330 -3.59 -2.91 5.35
N PHE A 331 -4.88 -3.05 5.68
CA PHE A 331 -5.98 -2.34 5.04
C PHE A 331 -6.10 -2.54 3.52
N ASN A 332 -5.41 -3.53 2.94
CA ASN A 332 -5.51 -3.80 1.51
C ASN A 332 -6.86 -4.46 1.20
N TYR A 333 -7.36 -4.24 -0.01
CA TYR A 333 -8.55 -4.87 -0.56
C TYR A 333 -8.14 -5.71 -1.77
N LEU A 334 -8.06 -7.03 -1.58
CA LEU A 334 -7.77 -7.99 -2.64
C LEU A 334 -9.09 -8.60 -3.08
N HIS A 335 -9.40 -8.59 -4.38
CA HIS A 335 -10.58 -9.29 -4.84
C HIS A 335 -10.53 -9.81 -6.28
N ASP A 336 -11.23 -10.91 -6.50
CA ASP A 336 -11.46 -11.49 -7.83
C ASP A 336 -10.15 -11.79 -8.59
N ASN A 337 -9.18 -12.38 -7.87
CA ASN A 337 -7.87 -12.72 -8.41
C ASN A 337 -7.78 -14.19 -8.78
N LEU A 338 -7.18 -14.47 -9.93
CA LEU A 338 -6.97 -15.83 -10.45
C LEU A 338 -5.55 -16.35 -10.23
N SER A 339 -4.61 -15.49 -9.83
CA SER A 339 -3.32 -15.90 -9.26
C SER A 339 -3.50 -16.57 -7.90
N TYR A 340 -2.47 -17.28 -7.44
CA TYR A 340 -2.54 -18.12 -6.24
C TYR A 340 -2.06 -17.37 -5.01
N ASP A 341 -2.55 -17.72 -3.82
CA ASP A 341 -2.12 -17.19 -2.51
C ASP A 341 -2.14 -15.64 -2.45
N GLY A 342 -3.27 -15.07 -2.06
CA GLY A 342 -3.53 -13.63 -2.03
C GLY A 342 -2.42 -12.80 -1.39
N ILE A 343 -2.09 -13.12 -0.14
CA ILE A 343 -0.89 -12.63 0.56
C ILE A 343 0.01 -13.83 0.84
N ASN A 344 1.17 -13.89 0.21
CA ASN A 344 2.14 -14.96 0.40
C ASN A 344 3.42 -14.43 1.05
N LEU A 345 3.65 -14.80 2.31
CA LEU A 345 4.93 -14.61 3.02
C LEU A 345 5.71 -15.91 2.92
N TYR A 346 6.74 -15.97 2.07
CA TYR A 346 7.39 -17.25 1.79
C TYR A 346 8.82 -17.09 1.28
N ARG A 347 9.66 -18.06 1.66
CA ARG A 347 10.94 -18.32 0.99
C ARG A 347 11.25 -19.80 0.99
N GLU A 348 12.10 -20.21 0.08
CA GLU A 348 12.74 -21.52 0.06
C GLU A 348 14.26 -21.37 -0.14
N CYS A 349 14.99 -22.49 -0.20
CA CYS A 349 16.45 -22.61 -0.31
C CYS A 349 17.27 -22.57 0.99
N GLY A 350 18.18 -23.55 1.13
CA GLY A 350 18.84 -23.92 2.40
C GLY A 350 19.69 -22.84 3.11
N SER A 351 20.07 -21.78 2.41
CA SER A 351 20.86 -20.65 2.95
C SER A 351 20.12 -19.31 2.84
N SER A 352 18.84 -19.31 2.50
CA SER A 352 18.03 -18.10 2.39
C SER A 352 17.87 -17.40 3.74
N ALA A 353 17.72 -16.08 3.67
CA ALA A 353 17.50 -15.26 4.85
C ALA A 353 16.21 -15.69 5.55
N TYR A 354 16.23 -15.69 6.88
CA TYR A 354 15.00 -15.75 7.65
C TYR A 354 14.23 -14.43 7.54
N MET A 355 12.94 -14.47 7.88
CA MET A 355 12.12 -13.26 8.02
C MET A 355 11.24 -13.26 9.27
N THR A 356 11.07 -12.11 9.92
CA THR A 356 10.36 -12.01 11.21
C THR A 356 9.68 -10.64 11.42
N ASP A 357 8.95 -10.46 12.53
CA ASP A 357 8.29 -9.20 12.91
C ASP A 357 7.32 -8.72 11.81
N HIS A 358 6.53 -9.63 11.25
CA HIS A 358 5.53 -9.31 10.24
C HIS A 358 4.19 -8.98 10.88
N LYS A 359 3.48 -8.01 10.29
CA LYS A 359 2.13 -7.61 10.70
C LYS A 359 1.22 -7.62 9.48
N VAL A 360 0.30 -8.58 9.44
CA VAL A 360 -0.71 -8.72 8.38
C VAL A 360 -2.09 -8.51 8.99
N PHE A 361 -2.68 -7.33 8.79
CA PHE A 361 -3.91 -7.01 9.52
C PHE A 361 -4.90 -6.09 8.81
N ASN A 362 -6.18 -6.20 9.18
CA ASN A 362 -7.27 -5.41 8.59
C ASN A 362 -7.33 -5.51 7.05
N ASN A 363 -6.81 -6.57 6.43
CA ASN A 363 -6.98 -6.77 4.99
C ASN A 363 -8.35 -7.39 4.71
N ALA A 364 -8.96 -7.04 3.58
CA ALA A 364 -10.14 -7.70 3.05
C ALA A 364 -9.73 -8.47 1.79
N ILE A 365 -9.92 -9.79 1.79
CA ILE A 365 -9.54 -10.69 0.69
C ILE A 365 -10.80 -11.44 0.28
N ILE A 366 -11.24 -11.25 -0.96
CA ILE A 366 -12.55 -11.73 -1.43
C ILE A 366 -12.38 -12.47 -2.76
N ASN A 367 -12.96 -13.67 -2.91
CA ASN A 367 -12.89 -14.43 -4.18
C ASN A 367 -11.44 -14.64 -4.66
N GLN A 368 -10.65 -15.35 -3.84
CA GLN A 368 -9.23 -15.56 -4.10
C GLN A 368 -8.96 -17.02 -4.47
N THR A 369 -8.35 -17.24 -5.63
CA THR A 369 -7.76 -18.52 -6.02
C THR A 369 -6.56 -18.86 -5.15
N GLY A 370 -6.44 -20.13 -4.75
CA GLY A 370 -5.46 -20.57 -3.76
C GLY A 370 -5.71 -19.92 -2.39
N CYS A 371 -4.68 -19.79 -1.55
CA CYS A 371 -4.89 -19.27 -0.20
C CYS A 371 -5.34 -17.81 -0.19
N GLY A 372 -6.11 -17.40 0.82
CA GLY A 372 -6.28 -15.97 1.08
C GLY A 372 -5.00 -15.39 1.67
N ILE A 373 -4.51 -15.99 2.77
CA ILE A 373 -3.23 -15.64 3.40
C ILE A 373 -2.40 -16.91 3.59
N ARG A 374 -1.15 -16.86 3.16
CA ARG A 374 -0.14 -17.87 3.41
C ARG A 374 1.02 -17.28 4.18
N CYS A 375 1.31 -17.86 5.34
CA CYS A 375 2.51 -17.62 6.12
C CYS A 375 3.33 -18.90 6.09
N GLY A 376 4.30 -18.98 5.17
CA GLY A 376 5.03 -20.21 4.88
C GLY A 376 6.46 -20.22 5.41
N ASP A 377 7.23 -21.12 4.83
CA ASP A 377 8.60 -21.45 5.23
C ASP A 377 9.48 -20.19 5.37
N TYR A 378 10.47 -20.27 6.28
CA TYR A 378 11.44 -19.22 6.62
C TYR A 378 10.86 -17.97 7.31
N VAL A 379 9.55 -17.89 7.49
CA VAL A 379 8.94 -16.96 8.45
C VAL A 379 9.18 -17.50 9.86
N VAL A 380 10.00 -16.81 10.65
CA VAL A 380 10.44 -17.24 11.99
C VAL A 380 10.21 -16.15 13.03
N GLY A 381 10.52 -16.42 14.30
CA GLY A 381 10.37 -15.45 15.39
C GLY A 381 8.92 -15.02 15.59
N GLU A 382 8.69 -13.80 16.07
CA GLU A 382 7.35 -13.31 16.40
C GLU A 382 6.69 -12.61 15.21
N ASN A 383 5.47 -13.03 14.87
CA ASN A 383 4.69 -12.46 13.76
C ASN A 383 3.21 -12.35 14.14
N HIS A 384 2.48 -11.39 13.57
CA HIS A 384 1.08 -11.13 13.88
C HIS A 384 0.20 -11.10 12.62
N ILE A 385 -0.86 -11.90 12.62
CA ILE A 385 -1.86 -11.99 11.56
C ILE A 385 -3.25 -11.82 12.19
N TYR A 386 -3.87 -10.65 12.05
CA TYR A 386 -5.07 -10.35 12.83
C TYR A 386 -6.08 -9.42 12.15
N ASN A 387 -7.34 -9.49 12.58
CA ASN A 387 -8.44 -8.64 12.08
C ASN A 387 -8.62 -8.68 10.55
N ASN A 388 -8.17 -9.72 9.86
CA ASN A 388 -8.38 -9.83 8.41
C ASN A 388 -9.77 -10.41 8.13
N LEU A 389 -10.40 -9.95 7.05
CA LEU A 389 -11.63 -10.50 6.50
C LEU A 389 -11.30 -11.32 5.26
N LEU A 390 -11.60 -12.61 5.28
CA LEU A 390 -11.41 -13.52 4.16
C LEU A 390 -12.78 -14.05 3.74
N VAL A 391 -13.21 -13.78 2.51
CA VAL A 391 -14.51 -14.19 2.00
C VAL A 391 -14.32 -15.00 0.73
N ASN A 392 -14.78 -16.24 0.73
CA ASN A 392 -14.69 -17.10 -0.46
C ASN A 392 -13.24 -17.21 -0.98
N CYS A 393 -12.30 -17.49 -0.07
CA CYS A 393 -10.88 -17.74 -0.39
C CYS A 393 -10.61 -19.25 -0.40
N GLY A 394 -9.48 -19.68 -0.96
CA GLY A 394 -9.19 -21.11 -1.15
C GLY A 394 -9.67 -21.64 -2.49
N LEU A 395 -10.08 -20.78 -3.43
CA LEU A 395 -10.75 -21.24 -4.65
C LEU A 395 -9.83 -22.06 -5.55
N GLY A 396 -10.41 -23.08 -6.19
CA GLY A 396 -9.81 -23.81 -7.28
C GLY A 396 -9.88 -23.08 -8.63
N PRO A 397 -9.39 -23.71 -9.71
CA PRO A 397 -8.80 -25.04 -9.75
C PRO A 397 -7.31 -25.03 -9.34
N ASP A 398 -6.72 -26.24 -9.27
CA ASP A 398 -5.27 -26.38 -9.27
C ASP A 398 -4.66 -25.75 -10.54
N PRO A 399 -3.45 -25.18 -10.43
CA PRO A 399 -2.75 -24.60 -11.57
C PRO A 399 -2.25 -25.67 -12.54
N ILE A 400 -2.01 -25.28 -13.79
CA ILE A 400 -1.53 -26.18 -14.84
C ILE A 400 -0.19 -26.85 -14.47
N ASN A 401 0.62 -26.21 -13.64
CA ASN A 401 1.97 -26.65 -13.30
C ASN A 401 2.10 -27.33 -11.92
N GLY A 402 1.01 -27.79 -11.33
CA GLY A 402 1.03 -28.64 -10.13
C GLY A 402 -0.10 -28.36 -9.17
N TYR A 403 0.05 -28.83 -7.93
CA TYR A 403 -0.94 -28.61 -6.89
C TYR A 403 -0.73 -27.28 -6.17
N ALA A 404 -1.83 -26.61 -5.83
CA ALA A 404 -1.87 -25.45 -4.97
C ALA A 404 -2.62 -25.76 -3.66
N MET A 405 -2.44 -24.89 -2.67
CA MET A 405 -3.19 -24.98 -1.41
C MET A 405 -4.51 -24.23 -1.57
N HIS A 406 -5.61 -24.90 -1.26
CA HIS A 406 -6.97 -24.41 -1.41
C HIS A 406 -7.64 -24.21 -0.04
N VAL A 407 -7.11 -23.28 0.75
CA VAL A 407 -7.63 -22.94 2.09
C VAL A 407 -7.63 -21.43 2.31
N PRO A 408 -8.61 -20.83 3.01
CA PRO A 408 -8.59 -19.38 3.25
C PRO A 408 -7.31 -18.88 3.92
N MET A 409 -6.78 -19.62 4.88
CA MET A 409 -5.54 -19.27 5.58
C MET A 409 -4.67 -20.50 5.78
N HIS A 410 -3.39 -20.39 5.43
CA HIS A 410 -2.39 -21.45 5.59
C HIS A 410 -1.21 -20.92 6.41
N ILE A 411 -1.00 -21.48 7.60
CA ILE A 411 0.14 -21.17 8.48
C ILE A 411 1.06 -22.39 8.50
N HIS A 412 2.20 -22.26 7.83
CA HIS A 412 3.29 -23.22 7.76
C HIS A 412 4.62 -22.48 7.96
N ALA A 413 4.68 -21.72 9.05
CA ALA A 413 5.83 -20.91 9.42
C ALA A 413 6.89 -21.77 10.13
N GLY A 414 8.11 -21.26 10.16
CA GLY A 414 9.28 -21.92 10.73
C GLY A 414 10.19 -22.51 9.67
N TRP A 415 11.41 -22.81 10.10
CA TRP A 415 12.41 -23.54 9.33
C TRP A 415 13.57 -23.92 10.25
N ASP A 416 14.19 -25.09 10.03
CA ASP A 416 15.21 -25.67 10.91
C ASP A 416 14.75 -25.67 12.39
N ASP A 417 15.69 -25.58 13.34
CA ASP A 417 15.42 -25.53 14.79
C ASP A 417 15.07 -24.12 15.30
N THR A 418 14.56 -23.23 14.43
CA THR A 418 14.22 -21.86 14.84
C THR A 418 12.84 -21.76 15.48
N ILE A 419 12.75 -21.03 16.59
CA ILE A 419 11.48 -20.79 17.27
C ILE A 419 10.65 -19.80 16.44
N SER A 420 9.40 -20.16 16.21
CA SER A 420 8.41 -19.33 15.51
C SER A 420 7.17 -19.17 16.40
N LEU A 421 6.77 -17.92 16.62
CA LEU A 421 5.58 -17.55 17.37
C LEU A 421 4.65 -16.77 16.43
N ILE A 422 3.53 -17.39 16.06
CA ILE A 422 2.55 -16.78 15.17
C ILE A 422 1.31 -16.40 15.97
N HIS A 423 1.09 -15.10 16.15
CA HIS A 423 -0.13 -14.57 16.74
C HIS A 423 -1.21 -14.45 15.68
N CYS A 424 -2.14 -15.39 15.65
CA CYS A 424 -3.30 -15.37 14.75
C CYS A 424 -4.60 -15.15 15.53
N TYR A 425 -5.24 -13.98 15.39
CA TYR A 425 -6.44 -13.64 16.19
C TYR A 425 -7.40 -12.69 15.48
N ASN A 426 -8.69 -12.74 15.84
CA ASN A 426 -9.75 -11.85 15.31
C ASN A 426 -9.89 -11.84 13.77
N ASN A 427 -9.38 -12.84 13.08
CA ASN A 427 -9.63 -12.99 11.64
C ASN A 427 -11.04 -13.56 11.43
N THR A 428 -11.77 -13.03 10.46
CA THR A 428 -13.09 -13.49 10.07
C THR A 428 -13.00 -14.20 8.72
N ILE A 429 -13.38 -15.48 8.68
CA ILE A 429 -13.41 -16.29 7.46
C ILE A 429 -14.87 -16.61 7.13
N VAL A 430 -15.34 -16.20 5.95
CA VAL A 430 -16.72 -16.41 5.48
C VAL A 430 -16.71 -17.13 4.15
N GLY A 431 -16.98 -18.43 4.18
CA GLY A 431 -16.85 -19.27 3.00
C GLY A 431 -15.39 -19.58 2.67
N GLY A 432 -15.16 -20.80 2.22
CA GLY A 432 -13.89 -21.30 1.74
C GLY A 432 -14.11 -22.66 1.11
N ASP A 433 -13.56 -22.88 -0.07
CA ASP A 433 -13.76 -24.11 -0.82
C ASP A 433 -12.52 -24.98 -0.69
N PHE A 434 -12.70 -26.23 -0.25
CA PHE A 434 -11.69 -27.28 -0.39
C PHE A 434 -12.17 -28.15 -1.54
N GLY A 435 -11.82 -27.75 -2.76
CA GLY A 435 -12.36 -28.28 -4.01
C GLY A 435 -12.04 -29.75 -4.32
N MET A 436 -11.46 -30.53 -3.40
CA MET A 436 -11.30 -31.98 -3.56
C MET A 436 -11.62 -32.71 -2.25
N ASP A 437 -12.78 -33.37 -2.21
CA ASP A 437 -13.32 -34.26 -1.17
C ASP A 437 -13.91 -33.65 0.11
N ARG A 438 -15.19 -34.02 0.34
CA ARG A 438 -16.13 -33.52 1.34
C ARG A 438 -15.82 -33.96 2.78
N ASN A 439 -14.66 -33.62 3.33
CA ASN A 439 -14.42 -33.70 4.76
C ASN A 439 -13.66 -32.45 5.22
N GLY A 440 -14.41 -31.42 5.59
CA GLY A 440 -13.89 -30.17 6.13
C GLY A 440 -13.11 -30.40 7.42
N LEU A 441 -11.82 -30.62 7.30
CA LEU A 441 -10.85 -30.50 8.38
C LEU A 441 -10.27 -29.09 8.30
N LEU A 442 -10.68 -28.24 9.25
CA LEU A 442 -9.88 -27.09 9.62
C LEU A 442 -8.54 -27.64 10.13
N GLN A 443 -7.50 -27.59 9.31
CA GLN A 443 -6.16 -27.95 9.75
C GLN A 443 -5.57 -26.74 10.48
N TRP A 444 -5.88 -26.63 11.78
CA TRP A 444 -5.00 -25.94 12.71
C TRP A 444 -3.87 -26.93 13.06
N LEU A 445 -2.77 -26.89 12.32
CA LEU A 445 -1.51 -27.30 12.92
C LEU A 445 -1.04 -26.09 13.74
N VAL A 446 -1.34 -26.14 15.03
CA VAL A 446 -0.81 -25.20 16.03
C VAL A 446 0.64 -25.56 16.31
#